data_AF-A0AAX6M7D0-F1
#
_entry.id   AF-A0AAX6M7D0-F1
#
_cell.length_a   1.000
_cell.length_b   1.000
_cell.length_c   1.000
_cell.angle_alpha   90.00
_cell.angle_beta   90.00
_cell.angle_gamma   90.00
#
_symmetry.space_group_name_H-M   'P 1'
#
loop_
_entity.id
_entity.type
_entity.pdbx_description
1 polymer ?
#
loop_
_entity_poly.entity_id
_entity_poly.type
_entity_poly.pdbx_seq_one_letter_code
_entity_poly.pdbx_strand_id
1 'polypeptide(L)'
;MVNKQFILSGKDNGRVAVISVSTSDALVDLKCRVASVFDVASVEGISMHNPKGVAINAIESIVNHDSEIRVKVDGKSIRSPCSLKRLPIIGNYPGIYSGHMDNHERLFSRCGSVIKIMCMGAVVCLTNDPRICEMLLSENDYFIRITSDLSHPLHFMKGKAALISYDSDASAFKAAQKFITPGISPRSSRRYADNIQQTIEGSFDVFDEIDRKDMTFPVYEYMVKIASQMVYRTCLGSDIGHFTTVNAPLHEIIHKFGEYTALLERTSISPSWYKYLPYGKHRRLSKVKKRILALINEAIYNAETGGKGEDLPMREAALQSTCIADYLKRAVDEDGNKLPKEDMLKTMVVRVGAGFITTASSLSWLIYSLTHNLGTQERLLQELAESGAMPTRQWTYDEITTLPFLDCFIKETHRMYNPGFQAAWSSKKDVIVPGGWLIPVNSVIIPTTLAIQQSKNYWEHPHIFDPDRWSDETANENKHRLTVTPFQASLRGDDIVLFETKLTIANLVWRYHFENDSREPLEYDPESILTRLLDYHVRARKRTSWPEKLKAPKAANNVDGADTINKN
;
A
#
# COMPACT_ATOMS: atom_id res chain seq x y z
N MET A 1 44.09 -8.00 19.09
CA MET A 1 43.30 -6.98 18.37
C MET A 1 44.24 -5.93 17.83
N VAL A 2 44.08 -5.55 16.56
CA VAL A 2 44.86 -4.51 15.89
C VAL A 2 43.92 -3.40 15.48
N ASN A 3 44.27 -2.15 15.77
CA ASN A 3 43.49 -0.99 15.34
C ASN A 3 43.80 -0.69 13.88
N LYS A 4 42.77 -0.66 13.03
CA LYS A 4 42.89 -0.33 11.61
C LYS A 4 42.05 0.90 11.28
N GLN A 5 42.57 1.73 10.38
CA GLN A 5 41.92 2.93 9.91
C GLN A 5 41.07 2.63 8.69
N PHE A 6 39.77 2.88 8.80
CA PHE A 6 38.79 2.74 7.74
C PHE A 6 38.36 4.12 7.24
N ILE A 7 38.19 4.27 5.93
CA ILE A 7 37.84 5.53 5.27
C ILE A 7 36.69 5.28 4.29
N LEU A 8 35.62 6.07 4.40
CA LEU A 8 34.56 6.07 3.38
C LEU A 8 35.10 6.62 2.05
N SER A 9 34.96 5.85 0.97
CA SER A 9 35.34 6.33 -0.36
C SER A 9 34.29 7.32 -0.89
N GLY A 10 34.61 8.61 -1.08
CA GLY A 10 33.64 9.64 -1.52
C GLY A 10 34.24 11.01 -1.86
N LYS A 11 33.41 11.95 -2.38
CA LYS A 11 33.84 13.27 -2.91
C LYS A 11 34.31 14.28 -1.86
N ASP A 12 33.87 14.14 -0.62
CA ASP A 12 34.34 14.93 0.53
C ASP A 12 35.24 14.01 1.36
N ASN A 13 36.54 14.30 1.43
CA ASN A 13 37.57 13.49 2.11
C ASN A 13 37.01 12.69 3.30
N GLY A 14 36.76 11.40 3.05
CA GLY A 14 35.76 10.61 3.75
C GLY A 14 35.94 10.54 5.25
N ARG A 15 34.83 10.40 5.98
CA ARG A 15 34.84 10.09 7.41
C ARG A 15 35.84 8.96 7.65
N VAL A 16 36.75 9.20 8.59
CA VAL A 16 37.78 8.26 9.01
C VAL A 16 37.37 7.72 10.37
N ALA A 17 37.46 6.41 10.55
CA ALA A 17 37.26 5.79 11.85
C ALA A 17 38.30 4.70 12.10
N VAL A 18 38.72 4.60 13.36
CA VAL A 18 39.62 3.55 13.82
C VAL A 18 38.77 2.44 14.43
N ILE A 19 38.89 1.23 13.90
CA ILE A 19 38.11 0.07 14.33
C ILE A 19 39.09 -1.05 14.70
N SER A 20 38.88 -1.66 15.86
CA SER A 20 39.67 -2.81 16.31
C SER A 20 39.25 -4.08 15.57
N VAL A 21 40.24 -4.79 15.05
CA VAL A 21 40.08 -6.04 14.29
C VAL A 21 40.88 -7.15 14.97
N SER A 22 40.26 -8.30 15.19
CA SER A 22 40.94 -9.53 15.61
C SER A 22 41.03 -10.51 14.45
N THR A 23 42.09 -11.31 14.38
CA THR A 23 42.21 -12.43 13.42
C THR A 23 41.17 -13.53 13.68
N SER A 24 40.59 -13.56 14.88
CA SER A 24 39.52 -14.47 15.29
C SER A 24 38.10 -14.00 14.94
N ASP A 25 37.92 -12.76 14.46
CA ASP A 25 36.59 -12.24 14.16
C ASP A 25 36.01 -12.92 12.91
N ALA A 26 34.69 -12.97 12.75
CA ALA A 26 34.11 -13.24 11.44
C ALA A 26 34.08 -11.96 10.59
N LEU A 27 34.17 -12.08 9.26
CA LEU A 27 34.18 -10.91 8.36
C LEU A 27 32.86 -10.14 8.47
N VAL A 28 31.77 -10.88 8.71
CA VAL A 28 30.43 -10.33 8.93
C VAL A 28 30.42 -9.44 10.18
N ASP A 29 31.02 -9.87 11.29
CA ASP A 29 31.06 -9.07 12.53
C ASP A 29 31.84 -7.78 12.33
N LEU A 30 32.95 -7.83 11.58
CA LEU A 30 33.70 -6.64 11.20
C LEU A 30 32.84 -5.71 10.34
N LYS A 31 32.13 -6.24 9.34
CA LYS A 31 31.20 -5.44 8.52
C LYS A 31 30.09 -4.82 9.36
N CYS A 32 29.54 -5.51 10.36
CA CYS A 32 28.53 -4.97 11.28
C CYS A 32 29.09 -3.79 12.10
N ARG A 33 30.33 -3.90 12.59
CA ARG A 33 30.99 -2.79 13.30
C ARG A 33 31.26 -1.60 12.39
N VAL A 34 31.75 -1.84 11.17
CA VAL A 34 31.94 -0.81 10.14
C VAL A 34 30.60 -0.14 9.82
N ALA A 35 29.53 -0.91 9.66
CA ALA A 35 28.19 -0.40 9.38
C ALA A 35 27.69 0.54 10.49
N SER A 36 27.85 0.14 11.75
CA SER A 36 27.45 0.95 12.91
C SER A 36 28.24 2.26 13.00
N VAL A 37 29.56 2.21 12.80
CA VAL A 37 30.44 3.39 12.91
C VAL A 37 30.20 4.41 11.79
N PHE A 38 29.87 3.95 10.58
CA PHE A 38 29.67 4.82 9.42
C PHE A 38 28.19 5.06 9.07
N ASP A 39 27.26 4.61 9.91
CA ASP A 39 25.82 4.70 9.67
C ASP A 39 25.41 4.11 8.30
N VAL A 40 25.98 2.95 7.95
CA VAL A 40 25.58 2.19 6.76
C VAL A 40 24.43 1.26 7.14
N ALA A 41 23.29 1.45 6.48
CA ALA A 41 22.07 0.78 6.89
C ALA A 41 21.94 -0.66 6.35
N SER A 42 22.78 -1.09 5.40
CA SER A 42 22.87 -2.49 4.94
C SER A 42 24.30 -3.02 4.99
N VAL A 43 24.50 -4.13 5.70
CA VAL A 43 25.81 -4.76 5.93
C VAL A 43 26.31 -5.52 4.70
N GLU A 44 25.40 -6.16 3.96
CA GLU A 44 25.73 -7.05 2.83
C GLU A 44 26.49 -6.33 1.72
N GLY A 45 26.09 -5.09 1.42
CA GLY A 45 26.70 -4.25 0.40
C GLY A 45 28.09 -3.71 0.76
N ILE A 46 28.55 -3.88 2.00
CA ILE A 46 29.83 -3.35 2.45
C ILE A 46 30.97 -4.16 1.85
N SER A 47 31.85 -3.46 1.13
CA SER A 47 33.08 -3.99 0.58
C SER A 47 34.26 -3.14 1.01
N MET A 48 35.37 -3.80 1.33
CA MET A 48 36.61 -3.19 1.81
C MET A 48 37.65 -3.31 0.69
N HIS A 49 38.35 -2.22 0.43
CA HIS A 49 39.29 -2.11 -0.68
C HIS A 49 40.59 -1.51 -0.17
N ASN A 50 41.71 -1.95 -0.74
CA ASN A 50 42.99 -1.26 -0.51
C ASN A 50 43.01 0.11 -1.22
N PRO A 51 44.02 0.96 -0.99
CA PRO A 51 44.14 2.25 -1.66
C PRO A 51 44.22 2.15 -3.20
N LYS A 52 44.68 1.00 -3.73
CA LYS A 52 44.75 0.69 -5.16
C LYS A 52 43.41 0.20 -5.75
N GLY A 53 42.35 0.07 -4.93
CA GLY A 53 41.01 -0.33 -5.36
C GLY A 53 40.77 -1.84 -5.47
N VAL A 54 41.66 -2.68 -4.95
CA VAL A 54 41.50 -4.14 -4.91
C VAL A 54 40.68 -4.55 -3.70
N ALA A 55 39.64 -5.36 -3.90
CA ALA A 55 38.78 -5.87 -2.84
C ALA A 55 39.54 -6.79 -1.88
N ILE A 56 39.35 -6.59 -0.58
CA ILE A 56 39.93 -7.40 0.48
C ILE A 56 38.81 -8.23 1.10
N ASN A 57 38.85 -9.56 0.87
CA ASN A 57 37.79 -10.49 1.27
C ASN A 57 38.16 -11.37 2.47
N ALA A 58 39.39 -11.24 3.00
CA ALA A 58 39.87 -12.02 4.13
C ALA A 58 40.33 -11.11 5.28
N ILE A 59 40.03 -11.50 6.51
CA ILE A 59 40.35 -10.73 7.73
C ILE A 59 41.85 -10.73 7.99
N GLU A 60 42.53 -11.84 7.73
CA GLU A 60 43.98 -11.92 7.82
C GLU A 60 44.65 -10.88 6.91
N SER A 61 44.13 -10.70 5.69
CA SER A 61 44.60 -9.67 4.78
C SER A 61 44.33 -8.26 5.29
N ILE A 62 43.23 -8.03 6.01
CA ILE A 62 42.90 -6.74 6.66
C ILE A 62 43.85 -6.46 7.82
N VAL A 63 44.12 -7.45 8.67
CA VAL A 63 45.00 -7.33 9.84
C VAL A 63 46.45 -7.10 9.40
N ASN A 64 46.89 -7.78 8.33
CA ASN A 64 48.26 -7.67 7.80
C ASN A 64 48.45 -6.48 6.85
N HIS A 65 47.41 -5.70 6.55
CA HIS A 65 47.53 -4.52 5.68
C HIS A 65 47.97 -3.29 6.47
N ASP A 66 49.10 -2.68 6.09
CA ASP A 66 49.64 -1.51 6.80
C ASP A 66 49.00 -0.17 6.38
N SER A 67 48.25 -0.16 5.27
CA SER A 67 47.63 1.07 4.73
C SER A 67 46.14 1.17 4.99
N GLU A 68 45.62 2.39 4.84
CA GLU A 68 44.20 2.74 5.00
C GLU A 68 43.26 1.84 4.19
N ILE A 69 42.15 1.43 4.81
CA ILE A 69 41.15 0.56 4.19
C ILE A 69 39.98 1.40 3.71
N ARG A 70 39.69 1.38 2.41
CA ARG A 70 38.58 2.12 1.81
C ARG A 70 37.31 1.29 1.84
N VAL A 71 36.26 1.88 2.40
CA VAL A 71 34.93 1.27 2.47
C VAL A 71 34.08 1.79 1.30
N LYS A 72 33.44 0.86 0.60
CA LYS A 72 32.46 1.11 -0.45
C LYS A 72 31.17 0.35 -0.16
N VAL A 73 30.05 0.86 -0.67
CA VAL A 73 28.73 0.22 -0.56
C VAL A 73 28.25 -0.15 -1.96
N ASP A 74 27.90 -1.40 -2.17
CA ASP A 74 27.56 -2.00 -3.47
C ASP A 74 28.62 -1.74 -4.54
N GLY A 75 29.90 -1.80 -4.15
CA GLY A 75 31.05 -1.53 -5.03
C GLY A 75 31.21 -0.06 -5.46
N LYS A 76 30.33 0.84 -4.99
CA LYS A 76 30.34 2.26 -5.35
C LYS A 76 30.88 3.12 -4.20
N SER A 77 31.54 4.21 -4.58
CA SER A 77 31.88 5.28 -3.65
C SER A 77 30.61 6.00 -3.18
N ILE A 78 30.63 6.45 -1.93
CA ILE A 78 29.57 7.22 -1.29
C ILE A 78 29.38 8.53 -2.02
N ARG A 79 28.13 8.81 -2.38
CA ARG A 79 27.74 9.98 -3.17
C ARG A 79 26.39 10.51 -2.73
N SER A 80 26.19 11.81 -2.88
CA SER A 80 24.87 12.41 -2.72
C SER A 80 23.96 12.05 -3.91
N PRO A 81 22.64 11.89 -3.68
CA PRO A 81 21.71 11.63 -4.77
C PRO A 81 21.66 12.79 -5.79
N CYS A 82 21.30 12.44 -7.03
CA CYS A 82 21.12 13.39 -8.13
C CYS A 82 20.08 14.45 -7.76
N SER A 83 20.39 15.74 -7.95
CA SER A 83 19.50 16.85 -7.66
C SER A 83 18.99 17.49 -8.95
N LEU A 84 17.67 17.73 -9.04
CA LEU A 84 17.04 18.38 -10.19
C LEU A 84 17.17 19.91 -10.13
N LYS A 85 17.14 20.58 -11.30
CA LYS A 85 17.18 22.05 -11.39
C LYS A 85 16.00 22.65 -10.62
N ARG A 86 16.30 23.44 -9.60
CA ARG A 86 15.34 23.98 -8.63
C ARG A 86 14.85 25.37 -9.03
N LEU A 87 13.56 25.63 -8.81
CA LEU A 87 13.03 26.99 -8.76
C LEU A 87 13.29 27.60 -7.37
N PRO A 88 13.54 28.91 -7.25
CA PRO A 88 13.61 29.57 -5.94
C PRO A 88 12.33 29.33 -5.13
N ILE A 89 12.46 29.02 -3.85
CA ILE A 89 11.37 28.81 -2.86
C ILE A 89 10.53 27.55 -3.11
N ILE A 90 9.98 27.37 -4.31
CA ILE A 90 9.07 26.27 -4.68
C ILE A 90 9.83 24.96 -4.94
N GLY A 91 11.11 25.03 -5.30
CA GLY A 91 11.96 23.87 -5.52
C GLY A 91 11.58 23.12 -6.81
N ASN A 92 11.38 21.81 -6.71
CA ASN A 92 11.08 20.92 -7.85
C ASN A 92 9.59 20.53 -7.94
N TYR A 93 8.73 21.11 -7.11
CA TYR A 93 7.33 20.72 -6.98
C TYR A 93 6.56 20.63 -8.32
N PRO A 94 6.58 21.65 -9.21
CA PRO A 94 5.78 21.61 -10.44
C PRO A 94 6.23 20.49 -11.39
N GLY A 95 7.53 20.17 -11.44
CA GLY A 95 8.06 19.19 -12.39
C GLY A 95 7.89 17.73 -11.99
N ILE A 96 7.37 17.46 -10.79
CA ILE A 96 7.18 16.11 -10.23
C ILE A 96 5.71 15.82 -10.00
N TYR A 97 4.96 16.79 -9.47
CA TYR A 97 3.55 16.59 -9.15
C TYR A 97 2.61 16.78 -10.35
N SER A 98 3.02 17.46 -11.42
CA SER A 98 2.27 17.42 -12.69
C SER A 98 2.53 16.09 -13.40
N GLY A 99 1.82 15.04 -13.01
CA GLY A 99 1.96 13.68 -13.58
C GLY A 99 3.05 12.85 -12.89
N HIS A 100 2.86 12.58 -11.60
CA HIS A 100 3.84 11.83 -10.80
C HIS A 100 4.02 10.38 -11.32
N MET A 101 2.99 9.72 -11.83
CA MET A 101 3.10 8.36 -12.41
C MET A 101 4.08 8.31 -13.59
N ASP A 102 3.87 9.13 -14.62
CA ASP A 102 4.67 9.12 -15.86
C ASP A 102 6.09 9.68 -15.68
N ASN A 103 6.26 10.64 -14.76
CA ASN A 103 7.56 11.30 -14.59
C ASN A 103 8.57 10.43 -13.85
N HIS A 104 8.14 9.55 -12.95
CA HIS A 104 9.06 8.81 -12.08
C HIS A 104 10.03 7.92 -12.87
N GLU A 105 9.56 7.13 -13.85
CA GLU A 105 10.43 6.26 -14.66
C GLU A 105 11.52 7.09 -15.34
N ARG A 106 11.13 8.16 -16.05
CA ARG A 106 12.06 9.08 -16.73
C ARG A 106 13.10 9.65 -15.76
N LEU A 107 12.69 10.04 -14.56
CA LEU A 107 13.59 10.60 -13.56
C LEU A 107 14.56 9.55 -13.02
N PHE A 108 14.10 8.33 -12.72
CA PHE A 108 14.95 7.25 -12.23
C PHE A 108 15.93 6.76 -13.31
N SER A 109 15.53 6.70 -14.58
CA SER A 109 16.44 6.37 -15.69
C SER A 109 17.57 7.40 -15.82
N ARG A 110 17.29 8.68 -15.56
CA ARG A 110 18.29 9.76 -15.68
C ARG A 110 19.19 9.90 -14.46
N CYS A 111 18.63 9.80 -13.26
CA CYS A 111 19.32 10.14 -12.01
C CYS A 111 19.79 8.91 -11.21
N GLY A 112 19.39 7.70 -11.63
CA GLY A 112 19.62 6.46 -10.89
C GLY A 112 18.56 6.24 -9.80
N SER A 113 18.78 5.24 -8.95
CA SER A 113 17.74 4.69 -8.06
C SER A 113 17.29 5.60 -6.91
N VAL A 114 18.02 6.70 -6.64
CA VAL A 114 17.66 7.68 -5.61
C VAL A 114 17.77 9.08 -6.20
N ILE A 115 16.68 9.85 -6.09
CA ILE A 115 16.59 11.22 -6.61
C ILE A 115 16.37 12.16 -5.42
N LYS A 116 17.19 13.21 -5.32
CA LYS A 116 17.01 14.28 -4.34
C LYS A 116 16.23 15.42 -4.99
N ILE A 117 15.17 15.82 -4.32
CA ILE A 117 14.29 16.91 -4.73
C ILE A 117 14.14 17.87 -3.55
N MET A 118 13.91 19.13 -3.85
CA MET A 118 13.57 20.11 -2.83
C MET A 118 12.10 20.48 -2.96
N CYS A 119 11.34 20.31 -1.90
CA CYS A 119 9.93 20.68 -1.87
C CYS A 119 9.73 21.68 -0.73
N MET A 120 9.43 22.94 -1.05
CA MET A 120 9.16 23.99 -0.04
C MET A 120 10.22 24.10 1.07
N GLY A 121 11.51 24.08 0.69
CA GLY A 121 12.64 24.18 1.63
C GLY A 121 13.04 22.88 2.32
N ALA A 122 12.26 21.81 2.14
CA ALA A 122 12.57 20.48 2.63
C ALA A 122 13.30 19.62 1.60
N VAL A 123 14.22 18.78 2.07
CA VAL A 123 14.85 17.73 1.25
C VAL A 123 13.95 16.50 1.25
N VAL A 124 13.52 16.10 0.06
CA VAL A 124 12.78 14.86 -0.18
C VAL A 124 13.62 13.98 -1.12
N CYS A 125 13.70 12.69 -0.82
CA CYS A 125 14.37 11.70 -1.62
C CYS A 125 13.34 10.69 -2.14
N LEU A 126 13.28 10.51 -3.45
CA LEU A 126 12.47 9.47 -4.08
C LEU A 126 13.37 8.27 -4.35
N THR A 127 12.85 7.06 -4.15
CA THR A 127 13.61 5.81 -4.41
C THR A 127 12.76 4.77 -5.14
N ASN A 128 13.37 4.09 -6.11
CA ASN A 128 12.81 2.88 -6.74
C ASN A 128 13.66 1.63 -6.49
N ASP A 129 14.58 1.67 -5.50
CA ASP A 129 15.32 0.48 -5.07
C ASP A 129 14.49 -0.28 -4.02
N PRO A 130 14.07 -1.53 -4.28
CA PRO A 130 13.24 -2.28 -3.35
C PRO A 130 13.97 -2.60 -2.03
N ARG A 131 15.31 -2.68 -2.03
CA ARG A 131 16.10 -2.91 -0.79
C ARG A 131 15.97 -1.73 0.16
N ILE A 132 16.04 -0.51 -0.37
CA ILE A 132 15.82 0.71 0.42
C ILE A 132 14.39 0.74 0.96
N CYS A 133 13.41 0.36 0.13
CA CYS A 133 12.00 0.37 0.53
C CYS A 133 11.69 -0.65 1.63
N GLU A 134 12.30 -1.82 1.57
CA GLU A 134 12.17 -2.83 2.63
C GLU A 134 12.73 -2.33 3.96
N MET A 135 13.87 -1.66 3.93
CA MET A 135 14.47 -1.03 5.12
C MET A 135 13.58 0.06 5.72
N LEU A 136 12.84 0.80 4.90
CA LEU A 136 11.87 1.80 5.38
C LEU A 136 10.68 1.10 6.03
N LEU A 137 10.17 0.03 5.41
CA LEU A 137 9.03 -0.72 5.91
C LEU A 137 9.33 -1.47 7.22
N SER A 138 10.57 -1.91 7.41
CA SER A 138 10.99 -2.64 8.62
C SER A 138 11.16 -1.75 9.86
N GLU A 139 10.95 -0.43 9.76
CA GLU A 139 11.13 0.59 10.82
C GLU A 139 12.40 0.37 11.67
N ASN A 140 13.49 1.04 11.30
CA ASN A 140 14.80 0.87 11.93
C ASN A 140 15.24 2.14 12.68
N ASP A 141 16.42 2.08 13.31
CA ASP A 141 17.00 3.22 14.03
C ASP A 141 17.31 4.43 13.14
N TYR A 142 17.34 4.24 11.81
CA TYR A 142 17.65 5.28 10.85
C TYR A 142 16.41 6.02 10.36
N PHE A 143 15.29 5.33 10.20
CA PHE A 143 14.09 5.85 9.56
C PHE A 143 12.85 5.69 10.42
N ILE A 144 12.13 6.79 10.57
CA ILE A 144 10.91 6.87 11.35
C ILE A 144 9.81 7.56 10.58
N ARG A 145 8.56 7.31 10.98
CA ARG A 145 7.42 8.06 10.48
C ARG A 145 7.09 9.20 11.41
N ILE A 146 7.95 10.22 11.46
CA ILE A 146 7.68 11.42 12.23
C ILE A 146 7.13 12.51 11.33
N THR A 147 5.90 12.94 11.63
CA THR A 147 5.34 14.20 11.12
C THR A 147 5.25 15.27 12.20
N SER A 148 5.67 14.96 13.44
CA SER A 148 5.38 15.76 14.64
C SER A 148 6.49 16.72 15.09
N ASP A 149 7.75 16.52 14.71
CA ASP A 149 8.85 17.42 15.10
C ASP A 149 8.80 18.77 14.35
N LEU A 150 9.00 19.90 15.04
CA LEU A 150 8.96 21.26 14.50
C LEU A 150 10.03 21.52 13.43
N SER A 151 11.18 20.86 13.55
CA SER A 151 12.29 20.97 12.60
C SER A 151 12.06 20.16 11.31
N HIS A 152 11.01 19.33 11.29
CA HIS A 152 10.78 18.35 10.25
C HIS A 152 10.21 18.99 8.96
N PRO A 153 10.75 18.66 7.78
CA PRO A 153 10.16 18.95 6.47
C PRO A 153 8.65 18.88 6.34
N LEU A 154 8.05 17.83 6.90
CA LEU A 154 6.61 17.56 6.84
C LEU A 154 5.88 17.97 8.11
N HIS A 155 6.51 18.78 8.98
CA HIS A 155 5.89 19.28 10.21
C HIS A 155 4.58 20.03 9.95
N PHE A 156 4.46 20.69 8.79
CA PHE A 156 3.22 21.35 8.39
C PHE A 156 2.04 20.36 8.22
N MET A 157 2.32 19.05 8.13
CA MET A 157 1.32 17.97 8.15
C MET A 157 0.99 17.47 9.57
N LYS A 158 1.64 17.98 10.62
CA LYS A 158 1.30 17.69 12.01
C LYS A 158 -0.16 18.05 12.29
N GLY A 159 -0.92 17.06 12.76
CA GLY A 159 -2.36 17.17 12.98
C GLY A 159 -3.23 17.02 11.72
N LYS A 160 -2.62 16.95 10.54
CA LYS A 160 -3.26 16.66 9.26
C LYS A 160 -3.09 15.22 8.77
N ALA A 161 -2.21 14.46 9.42
CA ALA A 161 -1.94 13.04 9.15
C ALA A 161 -2.97 12.08 9.77
N ALA A 162 -4.03 12.60 10.41
CA ALA A 162 -5.02 11.83 11.17
C ALA A 162 -5.91 10.91 10.33
N LEU A 163 -5.61 10.72 9.04
CA LEU A 163 -6.31 9.79 8.16
C LEU A 163 -5.40 8.71 7.57
N ILE A 164 -4.09 8.95 7.44
CA ILE A 164 -3.19 8.11 6.61
C ILE A 164 -1.84 7.83 7.29
N SER A 165 -1.44 8.58 8.33
CA SER A 165 -0.14 8.34 8.98
C SER A 165 -0.22 8.65 10.48
N TYR A 166 -0.17 7.60 11.27
CA TYR A 166 0.18 7.73 12.68
C TYR A 166 1.68 7.99 12.80
N ASP A 167 2.03 8.79 13.81
CA ASP A 167 3.39 8.88 14.28
C ASP A 167 3.75 7.54 14.94
N SER A 168 4.68 6.79 14.34
CA SER A 168 5.05 5.45 14.84
C SER A 168 5.64 5.51 16.26
N ASP A 169 6.14 6.67 16.70
CA ASP A 169 6.75 6.85 18.03
C ASP A 169 5.74 7.27 19.11
N ALA A 170 4.48 7.54 18.73
CA ALA A 170 3.44 7.85 19.70
C ALA A 170 3.03 6.57 20.45
N SER A 171 3.04 6.62 21.79
CA SER A 171 2.55 5.51 22.64
C SER A 171 1.11 5.07 22.29
N ALA A 172 0.27 6.03 21.88
CA ALA A 172 -1.09 5.81 21.40
C ALA A 172 -1.17 4.95 20.13
N PHE A 173 -0.16 4.98 19.24
CA PHE A 173 -0.16 4.16 18.03
C PHE A 173 0.03 2.67 18.35
N LYS A 174 1.01 2.35 19.20
CA LYS A 174 1.24 0.97 19.65
C LYS A 174 0.03 0.40 20.38
N ALA A 175 -0.60 1.21 21.24
CA ALA A 175 -1.85 0.84 21.90
C ALA A 175 -2.97 0.58 20.87
N ALA A 176 -3.22 1.50 19.94
CA ALA A 176 -4.23 1.31 18.89
C ALA A 176 -3.97 0.06 18.04
N GLN A 177 -2.73 -0.21 17.64
CA GLN A 177 -2.38 -1.39 16.84
C GLN A 177 -2.56 -2.70 17.62
N LYS A 178 -2.22 -2.72 18.92
CA LYS A 178 -2.49 -3.86 19.83
C LYS A 178 -3.97 -4.24 19.82
N PHE A 179 -4.85 -3.24 19.90
CA PHE A 179 -6.30 -3.48 19.91
C PHE A 179 -6.86 -3.75 18.51
N ILE A 180 -6.43 -3.09 17.44
CA ILE A 180 -7.04 -3.29 16.11
C ILE A 180 -6.68 -4.62 15.46
N THR A 181 -5.42 -5.05 15.56
CA THR A 181 -4.90 -6.19 14.80
C THR A 181 -5.73 -7.48 15.01
N PRO A 182 -6.15 -7.84 16.23
CA PRO A 182 -7.00 -9.02 16.43
C PRO A 182 -8.38 -8.90 15.74
N GLY A 183 -9.00 -7.71 15.80
CA GLY A 183 -10.33 -7.46 15.21
C GLY A 183 -10.37 -7.50 13.68
N ILE A 184 -9.21 -7.47 13.02
CA ILE A 184 -9.08 -7.47 11.56
C ILE A 184 -8.37 -8.73 11.04
N SER A 185 -8.09 -9.68 11.93
CA SER A 185 -7.43 -10.94 11.57
C SER A 185 -8.25 -11.72 10.52
N PRO A 186 -7.64 -12.66 9.77
CA PRO A 186 -8.37 -13.50 8.83
C PRO A 186 -9.56 -14.23 9.48
N ARG A 187 -9.41 -14.65 10.75
CA ARG A 187 -10.49 -15.30 11.51
C ARG A 187 -11.66 -14.37 11.76
N SER A 188 -11.41 -13.12 12.11
CA SER A 188 -12.47 -12.10 12.28
C SER A 188 -13.05 -11.65 10.94
N SER A 189 -12.22 -11.58 9.89
CA SER A 189 -12.65 -11.20 8.53
C SER A 189 -13.69 -12.15 7.95
N ARG A 190 -13.60 -13.45 8.24
CA ARG A 190 -14.64 -14.45 7.88
C ARG A 190 -16.03 -14.07 8.38
N ARG A 191 -16.13 -13.39 9.52
CA ARG A 191 -17.43 -12.97 10.09
C ARG A 191 -18.03 -11.78 9.36
N TYR A 192 -17.19 -10.91 8.81
CA TYR A 192 -17.64 -9.76 8.03
C TYR A 192 -18.06 -10.15 6.61
N ALA A 193 -17.75 -11.37 6.14
CA ALA A 193 -18.12 -11.88 4.82
C ALA A 193 -19.61 -11.70 4.50
N ASP A 194 -20.50 -12.11 5.41
CA ASP A 194 -21.96 -12.00 5.21
C ASP A 194 -22.40 -10.54 5.07
N ASN A 195 -21.86 -9.65 5.91
CA ASN A 195 -22.18 -8.22 5.88
C ASN A 195 -21.69 -7.56 4.58
N ILE A 196 -20.49 -7.92 4.13
CA ILE A 196 -19.91 -7.42 2.89
C ILE A 196 -20.73 -7.93 1.70
N GLN A 197 -21.05 -9.24 1.67
CA GLN A 197 -21.86 -9.83 0.62
C GLN A 197 -23.25 -9.19 0.53
N GLN A 198 -23.97 -9.04 1.64
CA GLN A 198 -25.29 -8.39 1.66
C GLN A 198 -25.23 -6.94 1.17
N THR A 199 -24.11 -6.25 1.43
CA THR A 199 -23.92 -4.87 0.94
C THR A 199 -23.72 -4.83 -0.57
N ILE A 200 -22.98 -5.79 -1.12
CA ILE A 200 -22.80 -5.93 -2.58
C ILE A 200 -24.14 -6.28 -3.23
N GLU A 201 -24.88 -7.24 -2.67
CA GLU A 201 -26.20 -7.65 -3.16
C GLU A 201 -27.21 -6.49 -3.14
N GLY A 202 -27.19 -5.67 -2.09
CA GLY A 202 -28.01 -4.46 -2.00
C GLY A 202 -27.72 -3.41 -3.10
N SER A 203 -26.57 -3.49 -3.76
CA SER A 203 -26.27 -2.62 -4.92
C SER A 203 -26.90 -3.10 -6.23
N PHE A 204 -27.32 -4.38 -6.30
CA PHE A 204 -27.78 -4.97 -7.56
C PHE A 204 -29.05 -4.34 -8.11
N ASP A 205 -29.98 -3.93 -7.25
CA ASP A 205 -31.23 -3.30 -7.71
C ASP A 205 -30.97 -2.00 -8.47
N VAL A 206 -29.97 -1.24 -8.02
CA VAL A 206 -29.54 0.00 -8.68
C VAL A 206 -28.85 -0.30 -10.01
N PHE A 207 -27.93 -1.27 -10.07
CA PHE A 207 -27.28 -1.64 -11.33
C PHE A 207 -28.27 -2.25 -12.34
N ASP A 208 -29.23 -3.05 -11.88
CA ASP A 208 -30.34 -3.58 -12.69
C ASP A 208 -31.24 -2.45 -13.21
N GLU A 209 -31.44 -1.37 -12.45
CA GLU A 209 -32.18 -0.18 -12.91
C GLU A 209 -31.39 0.62 -13.96
N ILE A 210 -30.08 0.77 -13.76
CA ILE A 210 -29.17 1.43 -14.71
C ILE A 210 -29.20 0.72 -16.07
N ASP A 211 -29.10 -0.62 -16.07
CA ASP A 211 -29.18 -1.39 -17.32
C ASP A 211 -30.55 -1.26 -18.00
N ARG A 212 -31.64 -1.39 -17.23
CA ARG A 212 -33.02 -1.23 -17.75
C ARG A 212 -33.25 0.14 -18.39
N LYS A 213 -32.62 1.19 -17.86
CA LYS A 213 -32.70 2.56 -18.39
C LYS A 213 -31.66 2.87 -19.45
N ASP A 214 -30.82 1.90 -19.80
CA ASP A 214 -29.74 2.07 -20.77
C ASP A 214 -28.76 3.19 -20.40
N MET A 215 -28.53 3.38 -19.10
CA MET A 215 -27.72 4.48 -18.56
C MET A 215 -26.25 4.08 -18.40
N THR A 216 -25.39 5.07 -18.49
CA THR A 216 -23.98 4.96 -18.10
C THR A 216 -23.76 5.61 -16.76
N PHE A 217 -22.70 5.21 -16.06
CA PHE A 217 -22.38 5.76 -14.75
C PHE A 217 -20.89 6.03 -14.57
N PRO A 218 -20.54 7.06 -13.79
CA PRO A 218 -19.15 7.33 -13.42
C PRO A 218 -18.65 6.24 -12.48
N VAL A 219 -17.63 5.48 -12.91
CA VAL A 219 -17.12 4.32 -12.18
C VAL A 219 -16.69 4.71 -10.77
N TYR A 220 -15.88 5.76 -10.64
CA TYR A 220 -15.31 6.14 -9.35
C TYR A 220 -16.38 6.49 -8.31
N GLU A 221 -17.44 7.20 -8.70
CA GLU A 221 -18.53 7.56 -7.77
C GLU A 221 -19.26 6.32 -7.24
N TYR A 222 -19.59 5.38 -8.12
CA TYR A 222 -20.28 4.15 -7.73
C TYR A 222 -19.37 3.21 -6.94
N MET A 223 -18.09 3.15 -7.25
CA MET A 223 -17.13 2.39 -6.46
C MET A 223 -16.91 3.02 -5.08
N VAL A 224 -16.93 4.36 -4.97
CA VAL A 224 -16.97 5.06 -3.67
C VAL A 224 -18.23 4.68 -2.90
N LYS A 225 -19.40 4.62 -3.55
CA LYS A 225 -20.66 4.21 -2.90
C LYS A 225 -20.58 2.80 -2.33
N ILE A 226 -20.11 1.80 -3.10
CA ILE A 226 -19.92 0.41 -2.63
C ILE A 226 -18.90 0.36 -1.50
N ALA A 227 -17.69 0.88 -1.72
CA ALA A 227 -16.60 0.83 -0.75
C ALA A 227 -16.97 1.49 0.59
N SER A 228 -17.61 2.66 0.53
CA SER A 228 -18.01 3.37 1.75
C SER A 228 -19.12 2.65 2.50
N GLN A 229 -20.12 2.07 1.82
CA GLN A 229 -21.18 1.32 2.49
C GLN A 229 -20.63 0.05 3.14
N MET A 230 -19.72 -0.69 2.47
CA MET A 230 -19.05 -1.85 3.04
C MET A 230 -18.24 -1.48 4.29
N VAL A 231 -17.39 -0.45 4.20
CA VAL A 231 -16.56 -0.01 5.31
C VAL A 231 -17.40 0.51 6.48
N TYR A 232 -18.47 1.27 6.21
CA TYR A 232 -19.35 1.77 7.27
C TYR A 232 -20.09 0.62 7.98
N ARG A 233 -20.55 -0.39 7.23
CA ARG A 233 -21.20 -1.55 7.82
C ARG A 233 -20.22 -2.42 8.63
N THR A 234 -19.05 -2.71 8.08
CA THR A 234 -18.01 -3.51 8.77
C THR A 234 -17.42 -2.78 9.97
N CYS A 235 -17.19 -1.47 9.89
CA CYS A 235 -16.58 -0.70 10.97
C CYS A 235 -17.59 -0.24 12.02
N LEU A 236 -18.77 0.25 11.61
CA LEU A 236 -19.73 0.95 12.47
C LEU A 236 -21.09 0.24 12.58
N GLY A 237 -21.28 -0.89 11.90
CA GLY A 237 -22.50 -1.69 12.02
C GLY A 237 -23.75 -1.04 11.43
N SER A 238 -23.61 0.00 10.61
CA SER A 238 -24.73 0.78 10.06
C SER A 238 -24.64 0.92 8.54
N ASP A 239 -25.81 1.06 7.91
CA ASP A 239 -25.95 1.32 6.48
C ASP A 239 -26.16 2.82 6.23
N ILE A 240 -25.48 3.37 5.22
CA ILE A 240 -25.52 4.79 4.84
C ILE A 240 -26.44 5.07 3.63
N GLY A 241 -27.07 4.04 3.06
CA GLY A 241 -28.16 4.16 2.09
C GLY A 241 -27.75 4.57 0.68
N HIS A 242 -26.49 4.32 0.27
CA HIS A 242 -25.98 4.76 -1.04
C HIS A 242 -26.62 4.04 -2.25
N PHE A 243 -27.27 2.90 -2.04
CA PHE A 243 -27.98 2.14 -3.08
C PHE A 243 -29.49 2.08 -2.89
N THR A 244 -30.08 3.03 -2.15
CA THR A 244 -31.55 3.15 -2.03
C THR A 244 -32.22 3.53 -3.35
N THR A 245 -31.55 4.37 -4.15
CA THR A 245 -31.98 4.78 -5.49
C THR A 245 -30.74 5.02 -6.35
N VAL A 246 -30.90 5.01 -7.68
CA VAL A 246 -29.81 5.32 -8.63
C VAL A 246 -29.11 6.66 -8.30
N ASN A 247 -29.90 7.68 -7.96
CA ASN A 247 -29.41 9.04 -7.67
C ASN A 247 -29.25 9.32 -6.17
N ALA A 248 -29.14 8.29 -5.33
CA ALA A 248 -28.91 8.48 -3.90
C ALA A 248 -27.64 9.33 -3.68
N PRO A 249 -27.71 10.43 -2.92
CA PRO A 249 -26.57 11.29 -2.69
C PRO A 249 -25.53 10.57 -1.81
N LEU A 250 -24.26 10.97 -1.96
CA LEU A 250 -23.23 10.49 -1.04
C LEU A 250 -23.51 11.01 0.38
N HIS A 251 -23.32 10.14 1.36
CA HIS A 251 -23.46 10.47 2.77
C HIS A 251 -22.50 11.61 3.16
N GLU A 252 -22.93 12.48 4.09
CA GLU A 252 -22.17 13.68 4.49
C GLU A 252 -20.72 13.33 4.86
N ILE A 253 -20.52 12.22 5.56
CA ILE A 253 -19.20 11.75 5.98
C ILE A 253 -18.22 11.59 4.79
N ILE A 254 -18.70 11.04 3.68
CA ILE A 254 -17.89 10.78 2.49
C ILE A 254 -17.54 12.10 1.79
N HIS A 255 -18.51 12.99 1.66
CA HIS A 255 -18.25 14.35 1.19
C HIS A 255 -17.22 15.08 2.06
N LYS A 256 -17.29 14.94 3.38
CA LYS A 256 -16.33 15.57 4.30
C LYS A 256 -14.93 14.97 4.18
N PHE A 257 -14.81 13.65 4.01
CA PHE A 257 -13.52 13.00 3.75
C PHE A 257 -12.91 13.44 2.40
N GLY A 258 -13.71 13.53 1.33
CA GLY A 258 -13.26 14.07 0.04
C GLY A 258 -12.81 15.54 0.14
N GLU A 259 -13.59 16.36 0.87
CA GLU A 259 -13.21 17.75 1.15
C GLU A 259 -11.92 17.83 1.98
N TYR A 260 -11.77 16.94 2.97
CA TYR A 260 -10.60 16.89 3.84
C TYR A 260 -9.32 16.57 3.07
N THR A 261 -9.35 15.55 2.20
CA THR A 261 -8.20 15.13 1.38
C THR A 261 -7.78 16.22 0.39
N ALA A 262 -8.73 16.80 -0.36
CA ALA A 262 -8.44 17.91 -1.27
C ALA A 262 -7.88 19.16 -0.55
N LEU A 263 -8.39 19.47 0.66
CA LEU A 263 -7.84 20.56 1.47
C LEU A 263 -6.48 20.21 2.07
N LEU A 264 -6.24 18.95 2.41
CA LEU A 264 -4.96 18.47 2.92
C LEU A 264 -3.86 18.70 1.88
N GLU A 265 -4.09 18.25 0.65
CA GLU A 265 -3.20 18.44 -0.50
C GLU A 265 -2.92 19.93 -0.72
N ARG A 266 -3.94 20.76 -0.89
CA ARG A 266 -3.78 22.20 -1.16
C ARG A 266 -3.09 22.95 -0.02
N THR A 267 -3.30 22.54 1.22
CA THR A 267 -2.66 23.17 2.39
C THR A 267 -1.27 22.60 2.70
N SER A 268 -0.86 21.50 2.05
CA SER A 268 0.50 20.95 2.17
C SER A 268 1.53 21.84 1.47
N ILE A 269 1.10 22.52 0.41
CA ILE A 269 1.90 23.41 -0.44
C ILE A 269 1.89 24.86 0.10
N SER A 270 1.09 25.13 1.13
CA SER A 270 0.93 26.47 1.67
C SER A 270 2.06 26.84 2.64
N PRO A 271 2.56 28.09 2.63
CA PRO A 271 3.56 28.55 3.59
C PRO A 271 3.14 28.34 5.05
N SER A 272 4.09 27.97 5.91
CA SER A 272 3.82 27.63 7.32
C SER A 272 3.10 28.72 8.12
N TRP A 273 3.19 30.00 7.73
CA TRP A 273 2.49 31.10 8.37
C TRP A 273 0.99 31.17 8.01
N TYR A 274 0.59 30.66 6.85
CA TYR A 274 -0.80 30.71 6.35
C TYR A 274 -1.78 29.95 7.27
N LYS A 275 -1.27 28.99 8.05
CA LYS A 275 -2.06 28.21 9.02
C LYS A 275 -2.57 29.01 10.22
N TYR A 276 -1.93 30.14 10.53
CA TYR A 276 -2.30 30.98 11.68
C TYR A 276 -3.40 31.99 11.36
N LEU A 277 -3.78 32.14 10.08
CA LEU A 277 -4.85 33.04 9.69
C LEU A 277 -6.22 32.48 10.15
N PRO A 278 -7.14 33.34 10.62
CA PRO A 278 -8.46 32.91 11.09
C PRO A 278 -9.41 32.53 9.95
N TYR A 279 -9.00 32.73 8.70
CA TYR A 279 -9.75 32.43 7.47
C TYR A 279 -8.89 31.60 6.49
N GLY A 280 -9.50 31.12 5.41
CA GLY A 280 -8.80 30.38 4.35
C GLY A 280 -8.77 28.87 4.53
N LYS A 281 -7.96 28.20 3.70
CA LYS A 281 -8.00 26.74 3.53
C LYS A 281 -7.63 25.97 4.81
N HIS A 282 -6.68 26.45 5.61
CA HIS A 282 -6.33 25.79 6.89
C HIS A 282 -7.46 25.85 7.92
N ARG A 283 -8.16 26.99 8.04
CA ARG A 283 -9.31 27.10 8.93
C ARG A 283 -10.43 26.16 8.48
N ARG A 284 -10.70 26.10 7.16
CA ARG A 284 -11.67 25.18 6.58
C ARG A 284 -11.32 23.73 6.87
N LEU A 285 -10.05 23.34 6.66
CA LEU A 285 -9.54 22.00 6.99
C LEU A 285 -9.77 21.64 8.47
N SER A 286 -9.50 22.57 9.39
CA SER A 286 -9.76 22.37 10.83
C SER A 286 -11.24 22.17 11.15
N LYS A 287 -12.14 22.94 10.51
CA LYS A 287 -13.60 22.76 10.65
C LYS A 287 -14.07 21.41 10.12
N VAL A 288 -13.62 21.02 8.93
CA VAL A 288 -13.95 19.73 8.31
C VAL A 288 -13.47 18.58 9.18
N LYS A 289 -12.23 18.64 9.70
CA LYS A 289 -11.70 17.65 10.64
C LYS A 289 -12.59 17.47 11.86
N LYS A 290 -13.03 18.57 12.49
CA LYS A 290 -13.92 18.53 13.65
C LYS A 290 -15.28 17.89 13.31
N ARG A 291 -15.82 18.18 12.12
CA ARG A 291 -17.09 17.56 11.67
C ARG A 291 -16.95 16.06 11.44
N ILE A 292 -15.86 15.60 10.82
CA ILE A 292 -15.57 14.16 10.66
C ILE A 292 -15.49 13.48 12.03
N LEU A 293 -14.75 14.06 12.97
CA LEU A 293 -14.64 13.53 14.34
C LEU A 293 -16.01 13.41 15.03
N ALA A 294 -16.87 14.43 14.89
CA ALA A 294 -18.21 14.41 15.47
C ALA A 294 -19.09 13.31 14.86
N LEU A 295 -19.14 13.21 13.52
CA LEU A 295 -19.94 12.22 12.80
C LEU A 295 -19.51 10.78 13.15
N ILE A 296 -18.20 10.51 13.18
CA ILE A 296 -17.71 9.17 13.56
C ILE A 296 -18.00 8.88 15.04
N ASN A 297 -17.87 9.88 15.93
CA ASN A 297 -18.20 9.70 17.34
C ASN A 297 -19.70 9.39 17.55
N GLU A 298 -20.59 10.08 16.82
CA GLU A 298 -22.03 9.79 16.80
C GLU A 298 -22.31 8.37 16.29
N ALA A 299 -21.65 7.96 15.19
CA ALA A 299 -21.80 6.62 14.65
C ALA A 299 -21.28 5.52 15.60
N ILE A 300 -20.14 5.75 16.25
CA ILE A 300 -19.63 4.83 17.28
C ILE A 300 -20.64 4.72 18.42
N TYR A 301 -21.21 5.83 18.90
CA TYR A 301 -22.20 5.81 19.98
C TYR A 301 -23.42 4.97 19.58
N ASN A 302 -23.94 5.16 18.37
CA ASN A 302 -25.12 4.47 17.85
C ASN A 302 -24.88 3.01 17.45
N ALA A 303 -23.62 2.58 17.26
CA ALA A 303 -23.32 1.21 16.88
C ALA A 303 -23.80 0.21 17.94
N GLU A 304 -24.62 -0.75 17.54
CA GLU A 304 -25.12 -1.82 18.40
C GLU A 304 -23.96 -2.60 19.03
N THR A 305 -24.11 -2.96 20.30
CA THR A 305 -23.10 -3.73 21.03
C THR A 305 -23.65 -5.12 21.30
N GLY A 306 -22.95 -6.15 20.80
CA GLY A 306 -23.36 -7.53 21.01
C GLY A 306 -23.33 -7.92 22.49
N GLY A 307 -24.18 -8.88 22.90
CA GLY A 307 -24.11 -9.50 24.22
C GLY A 307 -24.28 -8.54 25.41
N LYS A 308 -25.21 -7.57 25.33
CA LYS A 308 -25.48 -6.56 26.37
C LYS A 308 -24.30 -5.65 26.75
N GLY A 309 -23.21 -5.64 25.96
CA GLY A 309 -22.05 -4.79 26.23
C GLY A 309 -21.11 -5.32 27.31
N GLU A 310 -21.07 -6.64 27.52
CA GLU A 310 -20.11 -7.28 28.41
C GLU A 310 -18.66 -7.15 27.88
N ASP A 311 -17.73 -6.93 28.80
CA ASP A 311 -16.31 -6.83 28.50
C ASP A 311 -15.72 -8.22 28.30
N LEU A 312 -14.99 -8.39 27.21
CA LEU A 312 -14.44 -9.68 26.80
C LEU A 312 -12.95 -9.56 26.47
N PRO A 313 -12.15 -10.62 26.72
CA PRO A 313 -10.78 -10.68 26.24
C PRO A 313 -10.72 -10.43 24.73
N MET A 314 -9.70 -9.71 24.25
CA MET A 314 -9.55 -9.31 22.84
C MET A 314 -9.85 -10.42 21.83
N ARG A 315 -9.41 -11.66 22.07
CA ARG A 315 -9.62 -12.78 21.13
C ARG A 315 -11.08 -13.20 21.06
N GLU A 316 -11.78 -13.21 22.19
CA GLU A 316 -13.19 -13.58 22.25
C GLU A 316 -14.07 -12.46 21.72
N ALA A 317 -13.78 -11.21 22.09
CA ALA A 317 -14.42 -10.03 21.54
C ALA A 317 -14.33 -10.03 20.01
N ALA A 318 -13.15 -10.31 19.44
CA ALA A 318 -12.93 -10.32 18.00
C ALA A 318 -13.73 -11.41 17.25
N LEU A 319 -14.20 -12.45 17.94
CA LEU A 319 -15.03 -13.53 17.36
C LEU A 319 -16.53 -13.29 17.57
N GLN A 320 -16.90 -12.60 18.64
CA GLN A 320 -18.30 -12.36 19.02
C GLN A 320 -18.86 -11.02 18.53
N SER A 321 -18.04 -10.17 17.92
CA SER A 321 -18.46 -8.82 17.50
C SER A 321 -19.09 -8.76 16.13
N THR A 322 -20.10 -7.91 15.99
CA THR A 322 -20.80 -7.68 14.72
C THR A 322 -20.06 -6.71 13.80
N CYS A 323 -19.36 -5.73 14.40
CA CYS A 323 -18.57 -4.72 13.71
C CYS A 323 -17.34 -4.33 14.55
N ILE A 324 -16.42 -3.55 13.97
CA ILE A 324 -15.19 -3.13 14.64
C ILE A 324 -15.47 -2.18 15.83
N ALA A 325 -16.49 -1.32 15.72
CA ALA A 325 -16.89 -0.45 16.82
C ALA A 325 -17.41 -1.24 18.03
N ASP A 326 -18.23 -2.28 17.80
CA ASP A 326 -18.68 -3.22 18.82
C ASP A 326 -17.49 -3.92 19.48
N TYR A 327 -16.56 -4.40 18.66
CA TYR A 327 -15.31 -5.01 19.14
C TYR A 327 -14.50 -4.09 20.05
N LEU A 328 -14.22 -2.86 19.62
CA LEU A 328 -13.41 -1.92 20.41
C LEU A 328 -14.11 -1.45 21.69
N LYS A 329 -15.45 -1.46 21.74
CA LYS A 329 -16.20 -1.15 22.96
C LYS A 329 -16.03 -2.23 24.04
N ARG A 330 -15.92 -3.50 23.62
CA ARG A 330 -15.90 -4.67 24.51
C ARG A 330 -14.51 -5.24 24.80
N ALA A 331 -13.57 -5.04 23.90
CA ALA A 331 -12.24 -5.63 24.01
C ALA A 331 -11.47 -5.07 25.22
N VAL A 332 -11.01 -5.98 26.09
CA VAL A 332 -10.04 -5.70 27.16
C VAL A 332 -8.75 -6.47 26.91
N ASP A 333 -7.62 -5.86 27.29
CA ASP A 333 -6.32 -6.54 27.25
C ASP A 333 -6.08 -7.47 28.44
N GLU A 334 -4.88 -8.08 28.50
CA GLU A 334 -4.50 -9.04 29.54
C GLU A 334 -4.54 -8.44 30.96
N ASP A 335 -4.36 -7.12 31.07
CA ASP A 335 -4.40 -6.37 32.34
C ASP A 335 -5.82 -5.86 32.65
N GLY A 336 -6.82 -6.17 31.82
CA GLY A 336 -8.20 -5.68 31.93
C GLY A 336 -8.40 -4.24 31.45
N ASN A 337 -7.41 -3.64 30.78
CA ASN A 337 -7.49 -2.27 30.29
C ASN A 337 -8.19 -2.19 28.92
N LYS A 338 -8.88 -1.09 28.68
CA LYS A 338 -9.50 -0.75 27.39
C LYS A 338 -8.67 0.25 26.61
N LEU A 339 -8.89 0.30 25.30
CA LEU A 339 -8.41 1.41 24.48
C LEU A 339 -9.10 2.71 24.92
N PRO A 340 -8.34 3.78 25.24
CA PRO A 340 -8.93 5.07 25.59
C PRO A 340 -9.90 5.58 24.52
N LYS A 341 -11.03 6.19 24.93
CA LYS A 341 -12.08 6.65 24.00
C LYS A 341 -11.56 7.56 22.89
N GLU A 342 -10.62 8.46 23.23
CA GLU A 342 -10.02 9.38 22.25
C GLU A 342 -9.18 8.63 21.20
N ASP A 343 -8.44 7.61 21.61
CA ASP A 343 -7.62 6.80 20.72
C ASP A 343 -8.49 5.87 19.88
N MET A 344 -9.56 5.32 20.46
CA MET A 344 -10.59 4.59 19.71
C MET A 344 -11.20 5.47 18.61
N LEU A 345 -11.62 6.70 18.93
CA LEU A 345 -12.20 7.62 17.94
C LEU A 345 -11.21 7.93 16.80
N LYS A 346 -9.96 8.27 17.13
CA LYS A 346 -8.91 8.54 16.13
C LYS A 346 -8.69 7.32 15.23
N THR A 347 -8.63 6.13 15.83
CA THR A 347 -8.45 4.85 15.14
C THR A 347 -9.58 4.55 14.16
N MET A 348 -10.82 4.76 14.59
CA MET A 348 -11.99 4.58 13.72
C MET A 348 -12.02 5.59 12.57
N VAL A 349 -11.64 6.84 12.80
CA VAL A 349 -11.58 7.87 11.74
C VAL A 349 -10.57 7.49 10.66
N VAL A 350 -9.38 7.02 11.06
CA VAL A 350 -8.37 6.52 10.13
C VAL A 350 -8.90 5.31 9.37
N ARG A 351 -9.48 4.33 10.07
CA ARG A 351 -9.91 3.08 9.43
C ARG A 351 -11.05 3.30 8.44
N VAL A 352 -12.05 4.11 8.79
CA VAL A 352 -13.13 4.47 7.86
C VAL A 352 -12.55 5.22 6.66
N GLY A 353 -11.79 6.29 6.89
CA GLY A 353 -11.24 7.11 5.81
C GLY A 353 -10.29 6.36 4.88
N ALA A 354 -9.30 5.66 5.42
CA ALA A 354 -8.32 4.92 4.63
C ALA A 354 -8.95 3.72 3.91
N GLY A 355 -9.91 3.04 4.55
CA GLY A 355 -10.57 1.87 4.00
C GLY A 355 -11.31 2.18 2.71
N PHE A 356 -12.29 3.10 2.75
CA PHE A 356 -13.16 3.25 1.57
C PHE A 356 -12.47 3.95 0.39
N ILE A 357 -11.56 4.89 0.65
CA ILE A 357 -10.93 5.66 -0.44
C ILE A 357 -10.00 4.75 -1.27
N THR A 358 -9.20 3.92 -0.60
CA THR A 358 -8.28 2.99 -1.28
C THR A 358 -9.04 1.85 -1.97
N THR A 359 -10.07 1.28 -1.33
CA THR A 359 -10.95 0.27 -1.94
C THR A 359 -11.68 0.83 -3.16
N ALA A 360 -12.20 2.05 -3.10
CA ALA A 360 -12.87 2.68 -4.23
C ALA A 360 -11.95 2.88 -5.43
N SER A 361 -10.72 3.38 -5.20
CA SER A 361 -9.71 3.50 -6.26
C SER A 361 -9.34 2.12 -6.84
N SER A 362 -9.10 1.13 -5.97
CA SER A 362 -8.82 -0.26 -6.37
C SER A 362 -9.91 -0.82 -7.29
N LEU A 363 -11.17 -0.77 -6.85
CA LEU A 363 -12.32 -1.24 -7.64
C LEU A 363 -12.45 -0.49 -8.97
N SER A 364 -12.19 0.81 -8.98
CA SER A 364 -12.26 1.62 -10.20
C SER A 364 -11.24 1.17 -11.25
N TRP A 365 -10.00 0.93 -10.83
CA TRP A 365 -8.95 0.40 -11.71
C TRP A 365 -9.21 -1.03 -12.17
N LEU A 366 -9.89 -1.84 -11.35
CA LEU A 366 -10.32 -3.19 -11.73
C LEU A 366 -11.40 -3.14 -12.81
N ILE A 367 -12.43 -2.31 -12.66
CA ILE A 367 -13.45 -2.12 -13.71
C ILE A 367 -12.83 -1.57 -15.00
N TYR A 368 -11.90 -0.62 -14.88
CA TYR A 368 -11.13 -0.12 -16.03
C TYR A 368 -10.35 -1.26 -16.70
N SER A 369 -9.68 -2.11 -15.94
CA SER A 369 -8.90 -3.22 -16.50
C SER A 369 -9.77 -4.30 -17.14
N LEU A 370 -11.00 -4.53 -16.64
CA LEU A 370 -11.96 -5.47 -17.25
C LEU A 370 -12.50 -5.00 -18.60
N THR A 371 -12.57 -3.69 -18.81
CA THR A 371 -13.16 -3.07 -20.01
C THR A 371 -12.12 -2.74 -21.08
N HIS A 372 -10.86 -2.53 -20.69
CA HIS A 372 -9.77 -2.19 -21.62
C HIS A 372 -9.00 -3.42 -22.12
N ASN A 373 -8.99 -4.53 -21.36
CA ASN A 373 -8.25 -5.73 -21.73
C ASN A 373 -9.20 -6.81 -22.24
N LEU A 374 -9.28 -6.95 -23.56
CA LEU A 374 -10.17 -7.90 -24.25
C LEU A 374 -9.99 -9.33 -23.72
N GLY A 375 -11.10 -10.05 -23.50
CA GLY A 375 -11.10 -11.45 -23.03
C GLY A 375 -10.88 -11.62 -21.52
N THR A 376 -10.42 -10.59 -20.80
CA THR A 376 -10.18 -10.67 -19.35
C THR A 376 -11.48 -10.92 -18.59
N GLN A 377 -12.56 -10.26 -18.99
CA GLN A 377 -13.85 -10.36 -18.33
C GLN A 377 -14.50 -11.74 -18.57
N GLU A 378 -14.37 -12.27 -19.78
CA GLU A 378 -14.85 -13.61 -20.16
C GLU A 378 -14.06 -14.68 -19.44
N ARG A 379 -12.74 -14.52 -19.32
CA ARG A 379 -11.89 -15.46 -18.60
C ARG A 379 -12.19 -15.49 -17.11
N LEU A 380 -12.42 -14.33 -16.49
CA LEU A 380 -12.84 -14.27 -15.10
C LEU A 380 -14.23 -14.90 -14.91
N LEU A 381 -15.17 -14.64 -15.83
CA LEU A 381 -16.49 -15.27 -15.81
C LEU A 381 -16.39 -16.80 -15.92
N GLN A 382 -15.48 -17.31 -16.76
CA GLN A 382 -15.22 -18.74 -16.93
C GLN A 382 -14.72 -19.38 -15.63
N GLU A 383 -13.73 -18.78 -14.97
CA GLU A 383 -13.25 -19.24 -13.66
C GLU A 383 -14.39 -19.30 -12.64
N LEU A 384 -15.19 -18.23 -12.54
CA LEU A 384 -16.33 -18.19 -11.62
C LEU A 384 -17.33 -19.31 -11.91
N ALA A 385 -17.63 -19.58 -13.18
CA ALA A 385 -18.51 -20.68 -13.58
C ALA A 385 -17.95 -22.05 -13.18
N GLU A 386 -16.65 -22.29 -13.39
CA GLU A 386 -15.95 -23.52 -13.02
C GLU A 386 -15.94 -23.74 -11.51
N SER A 387 -15.71 -22.68 -10.74
CA SER A 387 -15.81 -22.69 -9.28
C SER A 387 -17.25 -22.85 -8.77
N GLY A 388 -18.25 -22.83 -9.66
CA GLY A 388 -19.65 -23.10 -9.37
C GLY A 388 -20.44 -21.88 -8.89
N ALA A 389 -20.08 -20.68 -9.35
CA ALA A 389 -20.88 -19.48 -9.13
C ALA A 389 -22.32 -19.69 -9.62
N MET A 390 -23.28 -19.14 -8.88
CA MET A 390 -24.71 -19.16 -9.20
C MET A 390 -25.36 -17.91 -8.60
N PRO A 391 -26.51 -17.43 -9.12
CA PRO A 391 -27.13 -16.17 -8.69
C PRO A 391 -27.39 -16.03 -7.19
N THR A 392 -27.59 -17.13 -6.47
CA THR A 392 -27.88 -17.15 -5.02
C THR A 392 -26.75 -17.70 -4.17
N ARG A 393 -25.58 -17.99 -4.76
CA ARG A 393 -24.47 -18.58 -4.02
C ARG A 393 -23.77 -17.53 -3.17
N GLN A 394 -23.56 -17.87 -1.90
CA GLN A 394 -22.69 -17.12 -1.02
C GLN A 394 -21.27 -17.64 -1.12
N TRP A 395 -20.30 -16.74 -1.31
CA TRP A 395 -18.90 -17.09 -1.36
C TRP A 395 -18.35 -17.06 0.05
N THR A 396 -17.74 -18.16 0.47
CA THR A 396 -16.96 -18.14 1.70
C THR A 396 -15.64 -17.40 1.48
N TYR A 397 -15.04 -16.92 2.57
CA TYR A 397 -13.72 -16.30 2.54
C TYR A 397 -12.66 -17.20 1.88
N ASP A 398 -12.64 -18.49 2.22
CA ASP A 398 -11.63 -19.42 1.74
C ASP A 398 -11.84 -19.75 0.24
N GLU A 399 -13.08 -19.78 -0.25
CA GLU A 399 -13.37 -19.98 -1.68
C GLU A 399 -12.94 -18.78 -2.53
N ILE A 400 -13.31 -17.56 -2.14
CA ILE A 400 -13.02 -16.39 -2.97
C ILE A 400 -11.52 -16.05 -2.99
N THR A 401 -10.82 -16.32 -1.89
CA THR A 401 -9.40 -16.00 -1.76
C THR A 401 -8.52 -16.96 -2.56
N THR A 402 -9.02 -18.15 -2.91
CA THR A 402 -8.30 -19.20 -3.63
C THR A 402 -8.53 -19.22 -5.14
N LEU A 403 -9.35 -18.29 -5.68
CA LEU A 403 -9.56 -18.16 -7.13
C LEU A 403 -8.28 -17.67 -7.83
N PRO A 404 -7.61 -18.51 -8.65
CA PRO A 404 -6.27 -18.22 -9.14
C PRO A 404 -6.22 -17.06 -10.14
N PHE A 405 -7.11 -17.04 -11.14
CA PHE A 405 -7.15 -15.99 -12.15
C PHE A 405 -7.62 -14.66 -11.57
N LEU A 406 -8.63 -14.65 -10.69
CA LEU A 406 -9.04 -13.44 -9.95
C LEU A 406 -7.87 -12.84 -9.17
N ASP A 407 -7.06 -13.68 -8.50
CA ASP A 407 -5.87 -13.22 -7.78
C ASP A 407 -4.82 -12.61 -8.73
N CYS A 408 -4.52 -13.30 -9.83
CA CYS A 408 -3.61 -12.84 -10.87
C CYS A 408 -4.08 -11.51 -11.49
N PHE A 409 -5.37 -11.40 -11.79
CA PHE A 409 -6.01 -10.21 -12.35
C PHE A 409 -5.90 -9.00 -11.41
N ILE A 410 -6.17 -9.19 -10.12
CA ILE A 410 -6.06 -8.11 -9.14
C ILE A 410 -4.60 -7.68 -8.95
N LYS A 411 -3.68 -8.64 -8.83
CA LYS A 411 -2.25 -8.36 -8.70
C LYS A 411 -1.73 -7.57 -9.91
N GLU A 412 -2.10 -7.97 -11.13
CA GLU A 412 -1.66 -7.26 -12.32
C GLU A 412 -2.24 -5.86 -12.43
N THR A 413 -3.53 -5.70 -12.09
CA THR A 413 -4.17 -4.38 -12.05
C THR A 413 -3.46 -3.46 -11.06
N HIS A 414 -3.17 -3.94 -9.85
CA HIS A 414 -2.49 -3.14 -8.82
C HIS A 414 -1.03 -2.86 -9.15
N ARG A 415 -0.34 -3.76 -9.86
CA ARG A 415 1.02 -3.51 -10.38
C ARG A 415 1.03 -2.36 -11.40
N MET A 416 -0.01 -2.28 -12.23
CA MET A 416 -0.12 -1.28 -13.28
C MET A 416 -0.59 0.10 -12.77
N TYR A 417 -1.52 0.14 -11.82
CA TYR A 417 -2.20 1.40 -11.44
C TYR A 417 -2.12 1.78 -9.96
N ASN A 418 -1.57 0.90 -9.12
CA ASN A 418 -1.35 1.04 -7.67
C ASN A 418 -2.33 2.01 -6.95
N PRO A 419 -3.43 1.50 -6.37
CA PRO A 419 -4.45 2.34 -5.74
C PRO A 419 -4.02 2.97 -4.40
N GLY A 420 -2.81 2.65 -3.92
CA GLY A 420 -2.34 2.98 -2.57
C GLY A 420 -1.50 4.24 -2.48
N PHE A 421 -1.53 4.86 -1.29
CA PHE A 421 -0.64 5.96 -0.94
C PHE A 421 0.81 5.51 -0.75
N GLN A 422 1.78 6.33 -1.17
CA GLN A 422 3.19 6.16 -0.81
C GLN A 422 3.48 6.83 0.54
N ALA A 423 3.65 6.02 1.58
CA ALA A 423 4.07 6.52 2.89
C ALA A 423 5.42 7.25 2.81
N ALA A 424 5.66 8.16 3.76
CA ALA A 424 6.91 8.92 3.84
C ALA A 424 7.61 8.63 5.17
N TRP A 425 8.93 8.57 5.12
CA TRP A 425 9.80 8.36 6.28
C TRP A 425 10.82 9.47 6.40
N SER A 426 11.34 9.65 7.60
CA SER A 426 12.25 10.71 7.98
C SER A 426 13.54 10.08 8.48
N SER A 427 14.68 10.55 7.97
CA SER A 427 16.00 10.11 8.46
C SER A 427 16.33 10.77 9.79
N LYS A 428 16.66 9.97 10.82
CA LYS A 428 17.10 10.42 12.15
C LYS A 428 18.52 10.97 12.20
N LYS A 429 19.37 10.55 11.25
CA LYS A 429 20.79 10.90 11.13
C LYS A 429 21.22 10.74 9.67
N ASP A 430 22.41 11.24 9.37
CA ASP A 430 23.06 10.94 8.09
C ASP A 430 23.22 9.43 7.97
N VAL A 431 22.74 8.87 6.86
CA VAL A 431 22.70 7.41 6.67
C VAL A 431 23.08 7.05 5.24
N ILE A 432 23.88 5.99 5.10
CA ILE A 432 24.27 5.44 3.82
C ILE A 432 23.37 4.25 3.51
N VAL A 433 22.62 4.35 2.41
CA VAL A 433 21.68 3.31 1.96
C VAL A 433 22.25 2.50 0.79
N PRO A 434 21.67 1.31 0.45
CA PRO A 434 22.07 0.52 -0.70
C PRO A 434 22.31 1.35 -1.97
N GLY A 435 23.30 0.94 -2.76
CA GLY A 435 23.82 1.70 -3.89
C GLY A 435 24.84 2.78 -3.52
N GLY A 436 25.16 2.97 -2.23
CA GLY A 436 26.15 3.95 -1.75
C GLY A 436 25.65 5.39 -1.79
N TRP A 437 24.36 5.59 -1.51
CA TRP A 437 23.75 6.92 -1.44
C TRP A 437 23.76 7.45 -0.02
N LEU A 438 24.29 8.66 0.17
CA LEU A 438 24.23 9.36 1.45
C LEU A 438 22.92 10.15 1.55
N ILE A 439 22.05 9.76 2.47
CA ILE A 439 20.84 10.50 2.82
C ILE A 439 21.14 11.40 4.03
N PRO A 440 21.03 12.72 3.92
CA PRO A 440 21.26 13.63 5.04
C PRO A 440 20.19 13.49 6.13
N VAL A 441 20.55 13.75 7.38
CA VAL A 441 19.62 13.91 8.50
C VAL A 441 18.45 14.84 8.15
N ASN A 442 17.27 14.58 8.72
CA ASN A 442 16.03 15.31 8.48
C ASN A 442 15.59 15.35 7.01
N SER A 443 16.06 14.43 6.16
CA SER A 443 15.51 14.22 4.82
C SER A 443 14.28 13.32 4.90
N VAL A 444 13.30 13.60 4.05
CA VAL A 444 12.17 12.73 3.81
C VAL A 444 12.54 11.73 2.73
N ILE A 445 12.20 10.45 2.89
CA ILE A 445 12.29 9.44 1.85
C ILE A 445 10.89 8.92 1.53
N ILE A 446 10.57 8.86 0.23
CA ILE A 446 9.31 8.32 -0.29
C ILE A 446 9.66 7.16 -1.25
N PRO A 447 9.21 5.93 -0.95
CA PRO A 447 9.36 4.81 -1.85
C PRO A 447 8.36 4.93 -3.00
N THR A 448 8.87 5.00 -4.23
CA THR A 448 8.06 5.03 -5.42
C THR A 448 7.67 3.61 -5.83
N THR A 449 6.70 3.04 -5.12
CA THR A 449 6.27 1.64 -5.28
C THR A 449 5.81 1.31 -6.70
N LEU A 450 5.11 2.21 -7.37
CA LEU A 450 4.74 2.05 -8.78
C LEU A 450 5.97 1.86 -9.69
N ALA A 451 7.01 2.67 -9.51
CA ALA A 451 8.25 2.56 -10.28
C ALA A 451 9.03 1.26 -9.99
N ILE A 452 8.87 0.69 -8.79
CA ILE A 452 9.43 -0.63 -8.44
C ILE A 452 8.66 -1.73 -9.15
N GLN A 453 7.33 -1.66 -9.11
CA GLN A 453 6.39 -2.62 -9.68
C GLN A 453 6.39 -2.62 -11.23
N GLN A 454 6.86 -1.55 -11.85
CA GLN A 454 6.97 -1.41 -13.30
C GLN A 454 8.43 -1.44 -13.81
N SER A 455 9.39 -1.75 -12.94
CA SER A 455 10.80 -1.75 -13.31
C SER A 455 11.14 -2.87 -14.30
N LYS A 456 11.77 -2.50 -15.41
CA LYS A 456 12.33 -3.41 -16.43
C LYS A 456 13.40 -4.35 -15.88
N ASN A 457 13.95 -4.08 -14.69
CA ASN A 457 14.91 -4.96 -14.04
C ASN A 457 14.23 -6.19 -13.41
N TYR A 458 12.91 -6.15 -13.16
CA TYR A 458 12.17 -7.22 -12.50
C TYR A 458 11.07 -7.84 -13.37
N TRP A 459 10.59 -7.10 -14.38
CA TRP A 459 9.48 -7.52 -15.23
C TRP A 459 9.86 -7.45 -16.70
N GLU A 460 9.61 -8.55 -17.41
CA GLU A 460 9.59 -8.56 -18.86
C GLU A 460 8.32 -7.87 -19.35
N HIS A 461 8.47 -6.96 -20.32
CA HIS A 461 7.39 -6.13 -20.85
C HIS A 461 6.50 -5.48 -19.76
N PRO A 462 7.04 -4.61 -18.88
CA PRO A 462 6.35 -4.14 -17.67
C PRO A 462 5.10 -3.30 -17.93
N HIS A 463 4.91 -2.78 -19.14
CA HIS A 463 3.76 -1.95 -19.50
C HIS A 463 2.65 -2.74 -20.21
N ILE A 464 2.86 -4.04 -20.47
CA ILE A 464 1.82 -4.92 -21.02
C ILE A 464 1.02 -5.47 -19.84
N PHE A 465 -0.30 -5.31 -19.88
CA PHE A 465 -1.21 -5.94 -18.93
C PHE A 465 -1.28 -7.44 -19.24
N ASP A 466 -0.71 -8.24 -18.34
CA ASP A 466 -0.68 -9.70 -18.47
C ASP A 466 -0.90 -10.34 -17.10
N PRO A 467 -2.10 -10.85 -16.79
CA PRO A 467 -2.35 -11.57 -15.56
C PRO A 467 -1.55 -12.88 -15.45
N ASP A 468 -1.17 -13.52 -16.55
CA ASP A 468 -0.54 -14.86 -16.54
C ASP A 468 0.88 -14.84 -15.99
N ARG A 469 1.54 -13.68 -15.98
CA ARG A 469 2.84 -13.49 -15.33
C ARG A 469 2.82 -13.85 -13.83
N TRP A 470 1.65 -13.89 -13.21
CA TRP A 470 1.46 -14.22 -11.80
C TRP A 470 1.24 -15.71 -11.55
N SER A 471 0.95 -16.51 -12.58
CA SER A 471 0.73 -17.95 -12.46
C SER A 471 2.01 -18.77 -12.27
N ASP A 472 3.16 -18.23 -12.69
CA ASP A 472 4.47 -18.87 -12.49
C ASP A 472 5.03 -18.48 -11.12
N GLU A 473 4.76 -19.32 -10.11
CA GLU A 473 5.24 -19.10 -8.74
C GLU A 473 6.77 -19.07 -8.69
N THR A 474 7.45 -19.99 -9.36
CA THR A 474 8.92 -20.10 -9.34
C THR A 474 9.60 -18.88 -9.97
N ALA A 475 9.05 -18.34 -11.06
CA ALA A 475 9.55 -17.10 -11.65
C ALA A 475 9.35 -15.90 -10.73
N ASN A 476 8.35 -15.92 -9.84
CA ASN A 476 8.03 -14.83 -8.92
C ASN A 476 8.75 -14.95 -7.57
N GLU A 477 9.07 -16.16 -7.10
CA GLU A 477 9.84 -16.41 -5.88
C GLU A 477 11.24 -15.79 -5.92
N ASN A 478 11.87 -15.77 -7.09
CA ASN A 478 13.21 -15.20 -7.28
C ASN A 478 13.20 -13.66 -7.35
N LYS A 479 12.03 -13.02 -7.42
CA LYS A 479 11.90 -11.56 -7.46
C LYS A 479 11.85 -11.00 -6.04
N HIS A 480 12.23 -9.73 -5.89
CA HIS A 480 12.17 -9.07 -4.59
C HIS A 480 10.70 -8.94 -4.13
N ARG A 481 10.41 -9.26 -2.86
CA ARG A 481 9.05 -9.24 -2.28
C ARG A 481 8.19 -8.02 -2.64
N LEU A 482 8.76 -6.81 -2.60
CA LEU A 482 8.03 -5.56 -2.92
C LEU A 482 7.62 -5.41 -4.38
N THR A 483 8.22 -6.17 -5.28
CA THR A 483 7.83 -6.22 -6.69
C THR A 483 6.61 -7.11 -6.89
N VAL A 484 6.50 -8.20 -6.12
CA VAL A 484 5.46 -9.22 -6.24
C VAL A 484 4.29 -9.05 -5.25
N THR A 485 4.35 -8.06 -4.37
CA THR A 485 3.23 -7.69 -3.48
C THR A 485 2.75 -6.27 -3.82
N PRO A 486 1.93 -6.11 -4.87
CA PRO A 486 1.58 -4.79 -5.37
C PRO A 486 0.70 -4.01 -4.40
N PHE A 487 -0.11 -4.70 -3.60
CA PHE A 487 -0.97 -4.12 -2.59
C PHE A 487 -0.21 -3.93 -1.26
N GLN A 488 0.13 -2.68 -0.92
CA GLN A 488 0.88 -2.38 0.30
C GLN A 488 0.14 -2.78 1.60
N ALA A 489 -1.19 -2.87 1.59
CA ALA A 489 -1.94 -3.31 2.77
C ALA A 489 -1.74 -4.81 3.05
N SER A 490 -1.52 -5.63 2.02
CA SER A 490 -1.13 -7.05 2.19
C SER A 490 0.24 -7.20 2.84
N LEU A 491 1.17 -6.26 2.63
CA LEU A 491 2.44 -6.22 3.37
C LEU A 491 2.26 -5.93 4.86
N ARG A 492 1.08 -5.44 5.28
CA ARG A 492 0.72 -5.13 6.67
C ARG A 492 -0.32 -6.09 7.25
N GLY A 493 -0.73 -7.10 6.50
CA GLY A 493 -1.71 -8.10 6.94
C GLY A 493 -3.17 -7.60 7.04
N ASP A 494 -3.57 -6.57 6.28
CA ASP A 494 -4.98 -6.15 6.19
C ASP A 494 -5.70 -6.93 5.07
N ASP A 495 -5.94 -8.21 5.32
CA ASP A 495 -6.52 -9.14 4.33
C ASP A 495 -7.99 -8.85 4.02
N ILE A 496 -8.68 -8.10 4.88
CA ILE A 496 -10.11 -7.77 4.70
C ILE A 496 -10.34 -6.96 3.43
N VAL A 497 -9.44 -6.04 3.09
CA VAL A 497 -9.61 -5.15 1.94
C VAL A 497 -9.44 -5.92 0.63
N LEU A 498 -8.48 -6.85 0.60
CA LEU A 498 -8.29 -7.73 -0.56
C LEU A 498 -9.50 -8.67 -0.72
N PHE A 499 -10.01 -9.20 0.39
CA PHE A 499 -11.23 -10.01 0.40
C PHE A 499 -12.46 -9.21 -0.10
N GLU A 500 -12.71 -8.01 0.43
CA GLU A 500 -13.78 -7.11 -0.03
C GLU A 500 -13.67 -6.82 -1.53
N THR A 501 -12.45 -6.57 -2.02
CA THR A 501 -12.17 -6.31 -3.43
C THR A 501 -12.47 -7.52 -4.30
N LYS A 502 -11.97 -8.71 -3.92
CA LYS A 502 -12.21 -9.98 -4.62
C LYS A 502 -13.70 -10.30 -4.68
N LEU A 503 -14.38 -10.22 -3.54
CA LEU A 503 -15.80 -10.53 -3.43
C LEU A 503 -16.66 -9.58 -4.27
N THR A 504 -16.36 -8.28 -4.25
CA THR A 504 -17.07 -7.28 -5.03
C THR A 504 -16.91 -7.55 -6.53
N ILE A 505 -15.68 -7.70 -7.02
CA ILE A 505 -15.43 -7.93 -8.46
C ILE A 505 -16.03 -9.24 -8.93
N ALA A 506 -15.89 -10.33 -8.16
CA ALA A 506 -16.48 -11.62 -8.53
C ALA A 506 -18.00 -11.54 -8.67
N ASN A 507 -18.69 -10.92 -7.72
CA ASN A 507 -20.14 -10.76 -7.77
C ASN A 507 -20.60 -9.84 -8.93
N LEU A 508 -19.90 -8.72 -9.13
CA LEU A 508 -20.21 -7.79 -10.20
C LEU A 508 -20.00 -8.40 -11.59
N VAL A 509 -18.87 -9.09 -11.82
CA VAL A 509 -18.56 -9.74 -13.10
C VAL A 509 -19.48 -10.93 -13.38
N TRP A 510 -19.86 -11.68 -12.35
CA TRP A 510 -20.82 -12.77 -12.49
C TRP A 510 -22.18 -12.28 -12.98
N ARG A 511 -22.64 -11.11 -12.49
CA ARG A 511 -23.97 -10.59 -12.79
C ARG A 511 -24.00 -9.66 -14.01
N TYR A 512 -22.93 -8.89 -14.25
CA TYR A 512 -22.89 -7.84 -15.26
C TYR A 512 -21.75 -8.02 -16.25
N HIS A 513 -22.01 -7.61 -17.50
CA HIS A 513 -20.99 -7.33 -18.49
C HIS A 513 -20.69 -5.82 -18.49
N PHE A 514 -19.44 -5.45 -18.26
CA PHE A 514 -19.03 -4.04 -18.29
C PHE A 514 -18.52 -3.67 -19.67
N GLU A 515 -19.06 -2.59 -20.22
CA GLU A 515 -18.70 -2.00 -21.51
C GLU A 515 -18.14 -0.59 -21.29
N ASN A 516 -17.03 -0.27 -21.95
CA ASN A 516 -16.48 1.08 -21.92
C ASN A 516 -17.38 2.03 -22.73
N ASP A 517 -17.82 3.13 -22.13
CA ASP A 517 -18.59 4.20 -22.80
C ASP A 517 -17.85 5.56 -22.78
N SER A 518 -16.62 5.57 -22.26
CA SER A 518 -15.80 6.78 -22.19
C SER A 518 -15.29 7.16 -23.57
N ARG A 519 -15.57 8.40 -23.99
CA ARG A 519 -15.14 8.95 -25.29
C ARG A 519 -13.81 9.70 -25.22
N GLU A 520 -13.45 10.15 -24.03
CA GLU A 520 -12.23 10.92 -23.80
C GLU A 520 -11.09 10.01 -23.35
N PRO A 521 -9.82 10.42 -23.58
CA PRO A 521 -8.66 9.72 -23.05
C PRO A 521 -8.76 9.58 -21.53
N LEU A 522 -8.16 8.51 -21.01
CA LEU A 522 -8.11 8.30 -19.58
C LEU A 522 -7.38 9.44 -18.88
N GLU A 523 -8.07 10.13 -17.98
CA GLU A 523 -7.45 11.08 -17.07
C GLU A 523 -7.43 10.51 -15.65
N TYR A 524 -6.34 10.76 -14.95
CA TYR A 524 -6.22 10.51 -13.51
C TYR A 524 -5.87 11.82 -12.82
N ASP A 525 -6.23 11.96 -11.55
CA ASP A 525 -5.90 13.19 -10.83
C ASP A 525 -4.38 13.30 -10.58
N PRO A 526 -3.68 14.25 -11.22
CA PRO A 526 -2.24 14.38 -11.04
C PRO A 526 -1.89 14.93 -9.65
N GLU A 527 -2.80 15.68 -9.02
CA GLU A 527 -2.62 16.33 -7.72
C GLU A 527 -3.00 15.42 -6.55
N SER A 528 -3.78 14.37 -6.81
CA SER A 528 -4.19 13.45 -5.75
C SER A 528 -3.05 12.57 -5.29
N ILE A 529 -3.01 12.35 -3.98
CA ILE A 529 -2.07 11.44 -3.35
C ILE A 529 -2.41 9.96 -3.64
N LEU A 530 -3.61 9.69 -4.16
CA LEU A 530 -4.05 8.38 -4.66
C LEU A 530 -4.30 8.48 -6.16
N THR A 531 -4.01 7.41 -6.90
CA THR A 531 -4.34 7.34 -8.32
C THR A 531 -5.85 7.14 -8.46
N ARG A 532 -6.58 8.24 -8.70
CA ARG A 532 -8.03 8.20 -8.94
C ARG A 532 -8.34 8.42 -10.41
N LEU A 533 -9.21 7.59 -10.95
CA LEU A 533 -9.78 7.77 -12.29
C LEU A 533 -10.71 8.98 -12.30
N LEU A 534 -10.51 9.87 -13.27
CA LEU A 534 -11.37 11.02 -13.55
C LEU A 534 -12.25 10.70 -14.75
N ASP A 535 -13.53 11.03 -14.64
CA ASP A 535 -14.51 11.02 -15.72
C ASP A 535 -14.62 9.71 -16.53
N TYR A 536 -14.20 8.59 -15.93
CA TYR A 536 -14.31 7.27 -16.53
C TYR A 536 -15.72 6.70 -16.33
N HIS A 537 -16.44 6.54 -17.44
CA HIS A 537 -17.81 6.05 -17.51
C HIS A 537 -17.88 4.67 -18.18
N VAL A 538 -18.74 3.82 -17.61
CA VAL A 538 -19.03 2.50 -18.16
C VAL A 538 -20.52 2.24 -18.17
N ARG A 539 -20.89 1.22 -18.93
CA ARG A 539 -22.21 0.61 -18.91
C ARG A 539 -22.11 -0.76 -18.27
N ALA A 540 -23.08 -1.10 -17.42
CA ALA A 540 -23.22 -2.44 -16.86
C ALA A 540 -24.44 -3.11 -17.49
N ARG A 541 -24.22 -4.14 -18.30
CA ARG A 541 -25.28 -4.96 -18.91
C ARG A 541 -25.57 -6.18 -18.08
N LYS A 542 -26.81 -6.41 -17.67
CA LYS A 542 -27.14 -7.62 -16.92
C LYS A 542 -26.93 -8.85 -17.81
N ARG A 543 -26.17 -9.83 -17.32
CA ARG A 543 -25.92 -11.08 -18.03
C ARG A 543 -27.18 -11.95 -18.01
N THR A 544 -27.46 -12.56 -19.15
CA THR A 544 -28.56 -13.53 -19.34
C THR A 544 -28.05 -14.95 -19.60
N SER A 545 -26.77 -15.10 -19.95
CA SER A 545 -26.10 -16.36 -20.24
C SER A 545 -24.76 -16.47 -19.52
N TRP A 546 -24.44 -17.68 -19.06
CA TRP A 546 -23.16 -18.03 -18.42
C TRP A 546 -22.49 -19.16 -19.19
N PRO A 547 -21.15 -19.23 -19.19
CA PRO A 547 -20.45 -20.31 -19.85
C PRO A 547 -20.70 -21.65 -19.15
N GLU A 548 -20.64 -22.74 -19.93
CA GLU A 548 -20.65 -24.08 -19.37
C GLU A 548 -19.35 -24.34 -18.59
N LYS A 549 -19.44 -25.19 -17.56
CA LYS A 549 -18.24 -25.70 -16.89
C LYS A 549 -17.43 -26.50 -17.90
N LEU A 550 -16.19 -26.10 -18.16
CA LEU A 550 -15.28 -26.93 -18.94
C LEU A 550 -15.12 -28.26 -18.21
N LYS A 551 -15.41 -29.38 -18.90
CA LYS A 551 -15.17 -30.71 -18.35
C LYS A 551 -13.67 -30.81 -18.05
N ALA A 552 -13.33 -31.06 -16.79
CA ALA A 552 -11.94 -31.32 -16.39
C ALA A 552 -11.32 -32.34 -17.36
N PRO A 553 -10.07 -32.15 -17.83
CA PRO A 553 -9.41 -33.15 -18.64
C PRO A 553 -9.47 -34.46 -17.85
N LYS A 554 -10.12 -35.50 -18.42
CA LYS A 554 -10.07 -36.84 -17.84
C LYS A 554 -8.58 -37.15 -17.68
N ALA A 555 -8.12 -37.31 -16.45
CA ALA A 555 -6.82 -37.88 -16.17
C ALA A 555 -6.70 -39.11 -17.07
N ALA A 556 -5.69 -39.12 -17.93
CA ALA A 556 -5.41 -40.27 -18.76
C ALA A 556 -5.15 -41.42 -17.79
N ASN A 557 -6.14 -42.30 -17.64
CA ASN A 557 -5.95 -43.59 -17.02
C ASN A 557 -4.88 -44.28 -17.87
N ASN A 558 -3.65 -44.30 -17.37
CA ASN A 558 -2.68 -45.32 -17.72
C ASN A 558 -3.32 -46.65 -17.34
N VAL A 559 -4.03 -47.24 -18.30
CA VAL A 559 -4.46 -48.63 -18.21
C VAL A 559 -3.22 -49.46 -18.54
N ASP A 560 -2.85 -50.23 -17.54
CA ASP A 560 -1.86 -51.31 -17.58
C ASP A 560 -1.92 -52.09 -18.90
N GLY A 561 -0.80 -52.05 -19.62
CA GLY A 561 -0.51 -52.91 -20.77
C GLY A 561 0.75 -53.72 -20.50
N ALA A 562 0.82 -54.35 -19.33
CA ALA A 562 1.86 -55.32 -19.00
C ALA A 562 1.17 -56.57 -18.45
N ASP A 563 0.68 -57.44 -19.34
CA ASP A 563 0.87 -58.87 -19.15
C ASP A 563 0.55 -59.68 -20.42
N THR A 564 1.49 -60.56 -20.74
CA THR A 564 1.37 -61.79 -21.54
C THR A 564 1.08 -61.66 -23.05
N ILE A 565 2.09 -62.00 -23.87
CA ILE A 565 2.06 -63.22 -24.72
C ILE A 565 3.50 -63.62 -25.06
N ASN A 566 3.86 -64.77 -24.52
CA ASN A 566 5.01 -65.58 -24.89
C ASN A 566 4.55 -66.53 -26.01
N LYS A 567 5.19 -66.55 -27.18
CA LYS A 567 5.31 -67.70 -28.13
C LYS A 567 5.97 -67.28 -29.45
N ASN A 568 7.27 -67.57 -29.53
CA ASN A 568 8.02 -68.29 -30.58
C ASN A 568 9.41 -67.69 -30.80
#